data_AF-A0A2E7VFC5-F1
#
_entry.id   AF-A0A2E7VFC5-F1
#
_cell.length_a   1.000
_cell.length_b   1.000
_cell.length_c   1.000
_cell.angle_alpha   90.00
_cell.angle_beta   90.00
_cell.angle_gamma   90.00
#
_symmetry.space_group_name_H-M   'P 1'
#
loop_
_entity.id
_entity.type
_entity.pdbx_description
1 polymer ?
#
loop_
_entity_poly.entity_id
_entity_poly.type
_entity_poly.pdbx_seq_one_letter_code
_entity_poly.pdbx_strand_id
1 'polypeptide(L)'
;MAFPGVCLAQVPGAPGDEEELEEPTCVFSGMIWEGLSINGLGYFIEGKPDGEFVEVFLPNGGRSRKYAYYGDPPLVFYREVEVEEEKDKAKPGDRPAPRKDDDSKEPPPPKIVYVPVTSASFELAWKEIFLFFFKAKQEVDEYQVNAISFSHETFPAGHYWFFSRCEHPLTLQFGLDRGQLPAGGQAMIKARRDEFGDLGIRVFEQKGRAPRKVYSTIWNYNARTRTLVFMLPTSNGVKVRRIVDVVQEEKALGLRPPKEDEKKEKTPPSGPGN
;
A
#
# COMPACT_ATOMS: atom_id res chain seq x y z
N MET A 1 62.21 -37.24 -26.70
CA MET A 1 62.01 -36.46 -25.46
C MET A 1 60.81 -35.54 -25.67
N ALA A 2 59.70 -35.79 -24.97
CA ALA A 2 58.67 -34.83 -24.58
C ALA A 2 57.57 -35.60 -23.81
N PHE A 3 57.20 -35.10 -22.64
CA PHE A 3 56.33 -35.73 -21.65
C PHE A 3 54.84 -35.76 -22.07
N PRO A 4 54.06 -36.79 -21.72
CA PRO A 4 52.61 -36.66 -21.66
C PRO A 4 52.22 -35.96 -20.35
N GLY A 5 51.70 -34.74 -20.46
CA GLY A 5 51.09 -34.01 -19.35
C GLY A 5 49.72 -34.59 -19.03
N VAL A 6 49.53 -35.00 -17.77
CA VAL A 6 48.26 -35.43 -17.21
C VAL A 6 47.41 -34.18 -16.94
N CYS A 7 46.37 -33.95 -17.76
CA CYS A 7 45.31 -33.01 -17.40
C CYS A 7 44.33 -33.72 -16.46
N LEU A 8 44.42 -33.43 -15.17
CA LEU A 8 43.33 -33.68 -14.24
C LEU A 8 42.17 -32.75 -14.61
N ALA A 9 41.16 -33.30 -15.29
CA ALA A 9 39.89 -32.62 -15.47
C ALA A 9 39.24 -32.46 -14.08
N GLN A 10 39.11 -31.21 -13.63
CA GLN A 10 38.34 -30.87 -12.44
C GLN A 10 36.87 -31.23 -12.70
N VAL A 11 36.29 -31.99 -11.76
CA VAL A 11 34.86 -32.26 -11.69
C VAL A 11 34.13 -30.91 -11.57
N PRO A 12 33.11 -30.63 -12.39
CA PRO A 12 32.28 -29.44 -12.20
C PRO A 12 31.64 -29.52 -10.82
N GLY A 13 31.91 -28.51 -9.98
CA GLY A 13 31.22 -28.34 -8.71
C GLY A 13 29.71 -28.31 -8.93
N ALA A 14 28.98 -28.96 -8.02
CA ALA A 14 27.54 -28.98 -8.00
C ALA A 14 26.97 -27.55 -8.12
N PRO A 15 25.81 -27.37 -8.79
CA PRO A 15 25.10 -26.09 -8.78
C PRO A 15 24.83 -25.73 -7.32
N GLY A 16 25.35 -24.59 -6.87
CA GLY A 16 24.95 -24.01 -5.61
C GLY A 16 23.45 -23.76 -5.68
N ASP A 17 22.72 -24.21 -4.67
CA ASP A 17 21.32 -23.88 -4.47
C ASP A 17 21.21 -22.35 -4.41
N GLU A 18 20.79 -21.72 -5.50
CA GLU A 18 20.40 -20.31 -5.50
C GLU A 18 19.13 -20.23 -4.66
N GLU A 19 19.28 -19.77 -3.41
CA GLU A 19 18.18 -19.49 -2.50
C GLU A 19 17.16 -18.56 -3.17
N GLU A 20 16.01 -19.12 -3.58
CA GLU A 20 14.94 -18.36 -4.23
C GLU A 20 14.38 -17.33 -3.24
N LEU A 21 14.54 -16.06 -3.59
CA LEU A 21 13.97 -14.95 -2.83
C LEU A 21 12.46 -15.07 -2.76
N GLU A 22 11.89 -14.90 -1.56
CA GLU A 22 10.44 -14.98 -1.38
C GLU A 22 9.78 -13.70 -1.91
N GLU A 23 8.81 -13.87 -2.81
CA GLU A 23 8.00 -12.79 -3.36
C GLU A 23 6.87 -12.39 -2.41
N PRO A 24 6.51 -11.09 -2.34
CA PRO A 24 5.38 -10.65 -1.53
C PRO A 24 4.06 -11.09 -2.18
N THR A 25 3.06 -11.42 -1.35
CA THR A 25 1.67 -11.62 -1.78
C THR A 25 1.18 -10.44 -2.62
N CYS A 26 1.42 -9.23 -2.13
CA CYS A 26 1.21 -8.01 -2.91
C CYS A 26 2.16 -6.88 -2.47
N VAL A 27 2.40 -5.97 -3.40
CA VAL A 27 2.98 -4.66 -3.12
C VAL A 27 1.86 -3.63 -3.14
N PHE A 28 1.75 -2.83 -2.09
CA PHE A 28 0.73 -1.81 -2.01
C PHE A 28 1.29 -0.40 -1.84
N SER A 29 0.55 0.57 -2.35
CA SER A 29 0.70 1.97 -2.00
C SER A 29 -0.68 2.56 -1.75
N GLY A 30 -0.76 3.74 -1.17
CA GLY A 30 -2.06 4.33 -0.90
C GLY A 30 -2.02 5.83 -0.67
N MET A 31 -3.21 6.36 -0.44
CA MET A 31 -3.42 7.75 -0.11
C MET A 31 -4.66 7.88 0.77
N ILE A 32 -4.73 8.98 1.52
CA ILE A 32 -6.01 9.45 2.04
C ILE A 32 -6.65 10.42 1.05
N TRP A 33 -7.90 10.12 0.72
CA TRP A 33 -8.66 10.86 -0.28
C TRP A 33 -9.14 12.22 0.25
N GLU A 34 -9.66 12.23 1.48
CA GLU A 34 -10.22 13.40 2.17
C GLU A 34 -9.74 13.43 3.63
N GLY A 35 -9.37 14.60 4.14
CA GLY A 35 -8.94 14.77 5.53
C GLY A 35 -7.46 15.14 5.68
N LEU A 36 -6.88 14.84 6.83
CA LEU A 36 -5.44 15.03 7.09
C LEU A 36 -4.68 13.77 6.68
N SER A 37 -3.38 13.88 6.40
CA SER A 37 -2.52 12.70 6.20
C SER A 37 -2.62 11.76 7.42
N ILE A 38 -2.56 10.45 7.19
CA ILE A 38 -2.60 9.45 8.26
C ILE A 38 -1.16 9.09 8.65
N ASN A 39 -0.88 9.23 9.95
CA ASN A 39 0.29 8.71 10.65
C ASN A 39 -0.19 7.75 11.76
N GLY A 40 0.65 6.82 12.22
CA GLY A 40 0.32 5.92 13.33
C GLY A 40 -0.62 4.77 12.98
N LEU A 41 -0.82 4.49 11.68
CA LEU A 41 -1.33 3.20 11.23
C LEU A 41 -0.16 2.34 10.78
N GLY A 42 -0.29 1.03 10.94
CA GLY A 42 0.66 0.08 10.38
C GLY A 42 0.00 -1.26 10.10
N TYR A 43 0.79 -2.21 9.63
CA TYR A 43 0.35 -3.57 9.35
C TYR A 43 1.44 -4.54 9.75
N PHE A 44 1.07 -5.80 9.96
CA PHE A 44 2.03 -6.86 10.15
C PHE A 44 2.43 -7.45 8.79
N ILE A 45 3.73 -7.59 8.53
CA ILE A 45 4.25 -8.02 7.21
C ILE A 45 3.61 -9.33 6.75
N GLU A 46 3.37 -10.26 7.66
CA GLU A 46 2.78 -11.59 7.39
C GLU A 46 1.27 -11.66 7.72
N GLY A 47 0.66 -10.53 8.06
CA GLY A 47 -0.75 -10.46 8.46
C GLY A 47 -1.05 -10.98 9.86
N LYS A 48 -0.05 -11.45 10.61
CA LYS A 48 -0.21 -12.01 11.96
C LYS A 48 0.32 -11.05 13.04
N PRO A 49 -0.40 -10.86 14.17
CA PRO A 49 -0.01 -9.90 15.22
C PRO A 49 1.31 -10.18 15.95
N ASP A 50 1.88 -11.37 15.80
CA ASP A 50 3.17 -11.79 16.32
C ASP A 50 4.34 -11.48 15.38
N GLY A 51 4.06 -10.95 14.19
CA GLY A 51 5.07 -10.61 13.18
C GLY A 51 5.69 -9.22 13.35
N GLU A 52 6.51 -8.85 12.36
CA GLU A 52 7.08 -7.50 12.24
C GLU A 52 5.98 -6.49 11.91
N PHE A 53 5.84 -5.46 12.76
CA PHE A 53 4.94 -4.33 12.56
C PHE A 53 5.62 -3.23 11.73
N VAL A 54 4.96 -2.80 10.66
CA VAL A 54 5.45 -1.75 9.76
C VAL A 54 4.48 -0.58 9.77
N GLU A 55 4.95 0.57 10.24
CA GLU A 55 4.19 1.81 10.17
C GLU A 55 4.08 2.31 8.72
N VAL A 56 2.87 2.75 8.36
CA VAL A 56 2.54 3.30 7.05
C VAL A 56 2.22 4.79 7.15
N PHE A 57 2.86 5.56 6.28
CA PHE A 57 2.49 6.95 6.03
C PHE A 57 1.58 7.05 4.80
N LEU A 58 0.39 7.63 4.98
CA LEU A 58 -0.59 7.82 3.91
C LEU A 58 -0.85 9.32 3.71
N PRO A 59 -0.21 9.96 2.72
CA PRO A 59 -0.32 11.39 2.52
C PRO A 59 -1.70 11.80 1.99
N ASN A 60 -2.17 12.99 2.39
CA ASN A 60 -3.31 13.62 1.73
C ASN A 60 -2.90 14.13 0.35
N GLY A 61 -3.48 13.50 -0.67
CA GLY A 61 -3.43 13.99 -2.04
C GLY A 61 -2.17 13.65 -2.82
N GLY A 62 -1.26 12.88 -2.24
CA GLY A 62 -0.15 12.23 -2.93
C GLY A 62 -0.23 10.71 -2.79
N ARG A 63 0.68 9.99 -3.44
CA ARG A 63 0.88 8.55 -3.23
C ARG A 63 1.91 8.33 -2.13
N SER A 64 1.69 7.37 -1.26
CA SER A 64 2.69 6.88 -0.31
C SER A 64 3.89 6.23 -1.01
N ARG A 65 4.90 5.81 -0.24
CA ARG A 65 5.84 4.79 -0.74
C ARG A 65 5.12 3.45 -0.98
N LYS A 66 5.81 2.54 -1.65
CA LYS A 66 5.39 1.14 -1.79
C LYS A 66 5.75 0.36 -0.52
N TYR A 67 4.90 -0.59 -0.17
CA TYR A 67 5.01 -1.48 0.99
C TYR A 67 4.79 -2.92 0.53
N ALA A 68 5.53 -3.86 1.10
CA ALA A 68 5.42 -5.28 0.76
C ALA A 68 4.58 -6.02 1.81
N TYR A 69 3.69 -6.88 1.37
CA TYR A 69 2.83 -7.69 2.23
C TYR A 69 2.90 -9.16 1.81
N TYR A 70 3.13 -10.04 2.78
CA TYR A 70 3.34 -11.49 2.58
C TYR A 70 2.26 -12.33 3.28
N GLY A 71 1.30 -11.68 3.94
CA GLY A 71 0.16 -12.36 4.55
C GLY A 71 -0.91 -12.71 3.51
N ASP A 72 -1.93 -13.44 3.98
CA ASP A 72 -3.14 -13.70 3.22
C ASP A 72 -4.11 -12.52 3.30
N PRO A 73 -4.92 -12.24 2.25
CA PRO A 73 -5.99 -11.26 2.33
C PRO A 73 -6.99 -11.60 3.48
N PRO A 74 -7.58 -10.58 4.13
CA PRO A 74 -7.44 -9.15 3.86
C PRO A 74 -6.20 -8.53 4.52
N LEU A 75 -5.70 -7.44 3.94
CA LEU A 75 -4.67 -6.61 4.57
C LEU A 75 -5.31 -5.81 5.70
N VAL A 76 -4.96 -6.10 6.95
CA VAL A 76 -5.48 -5.43 8.15
C VAL A 76 -4.50 -4.35 8.62
N PHE A 77 -5.02 -3.15 8.87
CA PHE A 77 -4.29 -2.03 9.44
C PHE A 77 -4.60 -1.89 10.91
N TYR A 78 -3.56 -1.68 11.72
CA TYR A 78 -3.62 -1.55 13.17
C TYR A 78 -3.10 -0.18 13.60
N ARG A 79 -3.51 0.23 14.80
CA ARG A 79 -2.94 1.36 15.53
C ARG A 79 -2.20 0.85 16.75
N GLU A 80 -1.03 1.42 16.98
CA GLU A 80 -0.24 1.20 18.19
C GLU A 80 -0.83 2.02 19.35
N VAL A 81 -1.15 1.36 20.46
CA VAL A 81 -1.70 1.99 21.67
C VAL A 81 -0.86 1.59 22.87
N GLU A 82 -0.27 2.59 23.54
CA GLU A 82 0.40 2.40 24.82
C GLU A 82 -0.64 2.23 25.94
N VAL A 83 -0.57 1.12 26.67
CA VAL A 83 -1.41 0.84 27.83
C VAL A 83 -0.57 1.05 29.07
N GLU A 84 -0.91 2.06 29.87
CA GLU A 84 -0.35 2.21 31.21
C GLU A 84 -0.84 1.04 32.07
N GLU A 85 0.07 0.25 32.63
CA GLU A 85 -0.29 -0.71 33.66
C GLU A 85 -0.79 0.08 34.87
N GLU A 86 -2.08 -0.09 35.21
CA GLU A 86 -2.66 0.40 36.47
C GLU A 86 -1.82 -0.21 37.60
N LYS A 87 -0.82 0.51 38.11
CA LYS A 87 -0.09 0.11 39.31
C LYS A 87 -1.13 -0.11 40.38
N ASP A 88 -1.20 -1.36 40.84
CA ASP A 88 -2.07 -1.83 41.90
C ASP A 88 -2.35 -0.70 42.90
N LYS A 89 -3.62 -0.39 43.08
CA LYS A 89 -4.12 0.43 44.19
C LYS A 89 -3.75 -0.28 45.50
N ALA A 90 -2.49 -0.16 45.91
CA ALA A 90 -2.03 -0.59 47.20
C ALA A 90 -2.86 0.18 48.23
N LYS A 91 -3.57 -0.58 49.07
CA LYS A 91 -4.41 -0.05 50.15
C LYS A 91 -3.60 0.98 50.96
N PRO A 92 -4.19 2.12 51.34
CA PRO A 92 -3.53 3.08 52.22
C PRO A 92 -3.42 2.45 53.62
N GLY A 93 -2.30 1.81 53.92
CA GLY A 93 -2.12 1.13 55.22
C GLY A 93 -0.70 0.66 55.51
N ASP A 94 0.03 0.16 54.52
CA ASP A 94 1.39 -0.37 54.75
C ASP A 94 2.45 0.49 54.05
N ARG A 95 2.92 1.55 54.73
CA ARG A 95 4.17 2.24 54.36
C ARG A 95 5.21 2.05 55.45
N PRO A 96 6.24 1.21 55.24
CA PRO A 96 7.52 1.38 55.91
C PRO A 96 8.17 2.69 55.44
N ALA A 97 8.90 3.36 56.34
CA ALA A 97 9.58 4.62 56.07
C ALA A 97 10.52 4.55 54.85
N PRO A 98 10.70 5.67 54.11
CA PRO A 98 11.47 5.67 52.87
C PRO A 98 12.96 5.48 53.18
N ARG A 99 13.52 4.38 52.68
CA ARG A 99 14.98 4.27 52.55
C ARG A 99 15.40 5.16 51.38
N LYS A 100 16.23 6.17 51.69
CA LYS A 100 17.14 6.78 50.70
C LYS A 100 18.00 5.65 50.13
N ASP A 101 18.31 5.71 48.84
CA ASP A 101 19.13 4.76 48.07
C ASP A 101 18.32 3.72 47.28
N ASP A 102 17.46 4.16 46.34
CA ASP A 102 17.19 3.38 45.11
C ASP A 102 16.67 4.30 43.99
N ASP A 103 17.53 5.24 43.54
CA ASP A 103 17.25 6.18 42.43
C ASP A 103 17.56 5.55 41.05
N SER A 104 17.51 4.22 40.94
CA SER A 104 18.06 3.49 39.77
C SER A 104 17.06 2.63 38.99
N LYS A 105 15.76 2.74 39.27
CA LYS A 105 14.74 1.99 38.51
C LYS A 105 14.18 2.84 37.38
N GLU A 106 14.80 2.67 36.21
CA GLU A 106 14.21 3.01 34.92
C GLU A 106 12.74 2.53 34.90
N PRO A 107 11.77 3.38 34.53
CA PRO A 107 10.37 2.97 34.46
C PRO A 107 10.25 1.78 33.50
N PRO A 108 9.42 0.76 33.82
CA PRO A 108 9.23 -0.37 32.92
C PRO A 108 8.76 0.15 31.56
N PRO A 109 9.21 -0.46 30.45
CA PRO A 109 8.81 -0.02 29.11
C PRO A 109 7.29 -0.07 28.97
N PRO A 110 6.67 0.92 28.30
CA PRO A 110 5.22 0.95 28.11
C PRO A 110 4.76 -0.30 27.39
N LYS A 111 3.62 -0.86 27.85
CA LYS A 111 3.04 -2.03 27.23
C LYS A 111 2.29 -1.60 25.97
N ILE A 112 2.78 -2.02 24.81
CA ILE A 112 2.18 -1.70 23.52
C ILE A 112 1.14 -2.76 23.15
N VAL A 113 -0.03 -2.30 22.71
CA VAL A 113 -1.10 -3.14 22.15
C VAL A 113 -1.48 -2.64 20.76
N TYR A 114 -1.66 -3.56 19.82
CA TYR A 114 -2.07 -3.24 18.45
C TYR A 114 -3.58 -3.46 18.28
N VAL A 115 -4.31 -2.41 17.96
CA VAL A 115 -5.77 -2.45 17.79
C VAL A 115 -6.11 -2.38 16.30
N PRO A 116 -6.86 -3.34 15.73
CA PRO A 116 -7.26 -3.29 14.33
C PRO A 116 -8.19 -2.10 14.08
N VAL A 117 -7.91 -1.33 13.03
CA VAL A 117 -8.65 -0.10 12.67
C VAL A 117 -9.48 -0.32 11.41
N THR A 118 -8.90 -0.96 10.39
CA THR A 118 -9.57 -1.17 9.11
C THR A 118 -8.91 -2.30 8.34
N SER A 119 -9.56 -2.79 7.28
CA SER A 119 -9.01 -3.81 6.41
C SER A 119 -9.33 -3.57 4.95
N ALA A 120 -8.43 -3.99 4.07
CA ALA A 120 -8.58 -3.93 2.63
C ALA A 120 -8.66 -5.36 2.07
N SER A 121 -9.79 -5.70 1.48
CA SER A 121 -9.92 -6.93 0.69
C SER A 121 -9.35 -6.72 -0.71
N PHE A 122 -8.64 -7.72 -1.23
CA PHE A 122 -8.08 -7.72 -2.58
C PHE A 122 -7.99 -9.16 -3.12
N GLU A 123 -7.89 -9.29 -4.43
CA GLU A 123 -7.72 -10.60 -5.08
C GLU A 123 -6.26 -11.02 -5.06
N LEU A 124 -5.97 -12.30 -4.79
CA LEU A 124 -4.61 -12.85 -4.79
C LEU A 124 -3.88 -12.69 -6.12
N ALA A 125 -4.61 -12.54 -7.23
CA ALA A 125 -4.04 -12.26 -8.54
C ALA A 125 -3.44 -10.84 -8.64
N TRP A 126 -3.80 -9.92 -7.74
CA TRP A 126 -3.34 -8.53 -7.80
C TRP A 126 -1.98 -8.38 -7.11
N LYS A 127 -0.91 -8.43 -7.91
CA LYS A 127 0.47 -8.25 -7.42
C LYS A 127 0.79 -6.83 -6.98
N GLU A 128 0.16 -5.83 -7.59
CA GLU A 128 0.27 -4.43 -7.19
C GLU A 128 -1.12 -3.86 -6.93
N ILE A 129 -1.31 -3.24 -5.77
CA ILE A 129 -2.58 -2.63 -5.37
C ILE A 129 -2.40 -1.16 -4.95
N PHE A 130 -3.44 -0.36 -5.19
CA PHE A 130 -3.52 1.00 -4.70
C PHE A 130 -4.70 1.12 -3.73
N LEU A 131 -4.44 1.68 -2.55
CA LEU A 131 -5.40 1.79 -1.47
C LEU A 131 -5.92 3.23 -1.33
N PHE A 132 -7.24 3.37 -1.34
CA PHE A 132 -7.93 4.64 -1.07
C PHE A 132 -8.50 4.62 0.33
N PHE A 133 -7.97 5.47 1.21
CA PHE A 133 -8.50 5.68 2.55
C PHE A 133 -9.52 6.83 2.55
N PHE A 134 -10.66 6.58 3.19
CA PHE A 134 -11.72 7.56 3.42
C PHE A 134 -12.01 7.62 4.91
N LYS A 135 -12.20 8.81 5.46
CA LYS A 135 -12.69 8.94 6.83
C LYS A 135 -14.16 8.51 6.89
N ALA A 136 -14.50 7.60 7.80
CA ALA A 136 -15.88 7.23 8.04
C ALA A 136 -16.65 8.43 8.60
N LYS A 137 -17.91 8.59 8.19
CA LYS A 137 -18.73 9.77 8.58
C LYS A 137 -19.16 9.75 10.06
N GLN A 138 -19.10 8.60 10.73
CA GLN A 138 -19.79 8.37 12.00
C GLN A 138 -18.86 8.32 13.22
N GLU A 139 -17.57 8.00 13.08
CA GLU A 139 -16.65 7.89 14.22
C GLU A 139 -15.34 8.64 14.03
N VAL A 140 -14.79 9.11 15.15
CA VAL A 140 -13.44 9.67 15.21
C VAL A 140 -12.49 8.49 15.06
N ASP A 141 -11.70 8.48 13.99
CA ASP A 141 -10.64 7.52 13.67
C ASP A 141 -11.00 6.20 12.96
N GLU A 142 -12.25 6.04 12.53
CA GLU A 142 -12.58 4.96 11.60
C GLU A 142 -12.27 5.33 10.15
N TYR A 143 -11.62 4.41 9.44
CA TYR A 143 -11.31 4.54 8.02
C TYR A 143 -11.99 3.44 7.20
N GLN A 144 -12.57 3.84 6.07
CA GLN A 144 -12.94 2.91 5.00
C GLN A 144 -11.79 2.82 4.00
N VAL A 145 -11.46 1.60 3.58
CA VAL A 145 -10.38 1.37 2.62
C VAL A 145 -10.93 0.64 1.41
N ASN A 146 -10.67 1.19 0.23
CA ASN A 146 -10.97 0.53 -1.04
C ASN A 146 -9.66 0.22 -1.75
N ALA A 147 -9.48 -1.04 -2.15
CA ALA A 147 -8.35 -1.47 -2.97
C ALA A 147 -8.74 -1.48 -4.45
N ILE A 148 -7.79 -1.12 -5.31
CA ILE A 148 -7.87 -1.36 -6.75
C ILE A 148 -6.62 -2.11 -7.21
N SER A 149 -6.77 -2.93 -8.25
CA SER A 149 -5.63 -3.46 -8.98
C SER A 149 -4.87 -2.30 -9.61
N PHE A 150 -3.58 -2.23 -9.31
CA PHE A 150 -2.68 -1.20 -9.81
C PHE A 150 -1.51 -1.82 -10.56
N SER A 151 -1.71 -2.97 -11.20
CA SER A 151 -0.71 -3.61 -12.06
C SER A 151 -0.62 -2.93 -13.43
N HIS A 152 0.47 -3.15 -14.18
CA HIS A 152 0.59 -2.66 -15.56
C HIS A 152 -0.36 -3.34 -16.55
N GLU A 153 -0.83 -4.55 -16.23
CA GLU A 153 -1.79 -5.28 -17.07
C GLU A 153 -3.19 -4.67 -16.98
N THR A 154 -3.61 -4.32 -15.77
CA THR A 154 -4.94 -3.74 -15.50
C THR A 154 -4.97 -2.23 -15.65
N PHE A 155 -3.84 -1.55 -15.38
CA PHE A 155 -3.69 -0.11 -15.54
C PHE A 155 -2.41 0.26 -16.32
N PRO A 156 -2.45 0.12 -17.66
CA PRO A 156 -1.28 0.31 -18.51
C PRO A 156 -0.88 1.78 -18.69
N ALA A 157 0.37 1.98 -19.13
CA ALA A 157 0.90 3.31 -19.46
C ALA A 157 0.04 4.04 -20.51
N GLY A 158 0.02 5.38 -20.43
CA GLY A 158 -0.78 6.25 -21.28
C GLY A 158 -2.27 6.29 -20.92
N HIS A 159 -2.70 5.62 -19.86
CA HIS A 159 -4.09 5.61 -19.39
C HIS A 159 -4.29 6.54 -18.19
N TYR A 160 -5.51 7.06 -18.11
CA TYR A 160 -5.99 7.90 -17.03
C TYR A 160 -7.20 7.21 -16.40
N TRP A 161 -7.13 6.97 -15.09
CA TRP A 161 -8.24 6.39 -14.35
C TRP A 161 -8.92 7.47 -13.53
N PHE A 162 -10.12 7.84 -13.97
CA PHE A 162 -10.96 8.88 -13.40
C PHE A 162 -11.86 8.29 -12.31
N PHE A 163 -12.00 9.03 -11.23
CA PHE A 163 -12.89 8.70 -10.14
C PHE A 163 -13.66 9.94 -9.70
N SER A 164 -14.96 9.78 -9.47
CA SER A 164 -15.87 10.84 -9.04
C SER A 164 -16.29 10.65 -7.60
N ARG A 165 -16.28 11.74 -6.82
CA ARG A 165 -17.01 11.87 -5.56
C ARG A 165 -18.25 12.74 -5.68
N CYS A 166 -18.59 13.16 -6.90
CA CYS A 166 -19.80 13.93 -7.13
C CYS A 166 -21.02 13.02 -7.03
N GLU A 167 -22.08 13.51 -6.40
CA GLU A 167 -23.37 12.81 -6.24
C GLU A 167 -24.17 12.75 -7.55
N HIS A 168 -23.71 13.45 -8.57
CA HIS A 168 -24.29 13.48 -9.90
C HIS A 168 -23.25 13.00 -10.93
N PRO A 169 -23.72 12.45 -12.08
CA PRO A 169 -22.82 12.07 -13.16
C PRO A 169 -22.17 13.30 -13.79
N LEU A 170 -20.92 13.13 -14.23
CA LEU A 170 -20.15 14.14 -14.95
C LEU A 170 -19.96 13.68 -16.40
N THR A 171 -20.02 14.62 -17.34
CA THR A 171 -19.58 14.37 -18.72
C THR A 171 -18.13 14.82 -18.87
N LEU A 172 -17.29 13.95 -19.41
CA LEU A 172 -15.88 14.20 -19.65
C LEU A 172 -15.63 14.36 -21.14
N GLN A 173 -14.91 15.41 -21.52
CA GLN A 173 -14.20 15.49 -22.79
C GLN A 173 -12.71 15.47 -22.47
N PHE A 174 -12.00 14.45 -22.91
CA PHE A 174 -10.60 14.21 -22.60
C PHE A 174 -9.81 13.92 -23.87
N GLY A 175 -9.07 14.92 -24.36
CA GLY A 175 -8.49 14.91 -25.69
C GLY A 175 -9.57 14.71 -26.75
N LEU A 176 -9.39 13.68 -27.59
CA LEU A 176 -10.36 13.27 -28.60
C LEU A 176 -11.50 12.39 -28.04
N ASP A 177 -11.38 11.92 -26.80
CA ASP A 177 -12.38 11.07 -26.16
C ASP A 177 -13.50 11.88 -25.50
N ARG A 178 -14.69 11.29 -25.51
CA ARG A 178 -15.83 11.74 -24.70
C ARG A 178 -16.36 10.56 -23.91
N GLY A 179 -16.65 10.79 -22.65
CA GLY A 179 -17.16 9.77 -21.75
C GLY A 179 -18.09 10.35 -20.72
N GLN A 180 -18.71 9.47 -19.96
CA GLN A 180 -19.48 9.82 -18.79
C GLN A 180 -18.87 9.15 -17.57
N LEU A 181 -18.78 9.88 -16.48
CA LEU A 181 -18.34 9.40 -15.19
C LEU A 181 -19.57 9.35 -14.29
N PRO A 182 -20.06 8.16 -13.89
CA PRO A 182 -21.24 8.05 -13.04
C PRO A 182 -21.08 8.78 -11.69
N ALA A 183 -22.20 9.05 -11.03
CA ALA A 183 -22.21 9.54 -9.66
C ALA A 183 -21.44 8.57 -8.75
N GLY A 184 -20.45 9.05 -8.00
CA GLY A 184 -19.57 8.20 -7.19
C GLY A 184 -18.73 7.18 -7.98
N GLY A 185 -18.74 7.23 -9.32
CA GLY A 185 -18.22 6.18 -10.19
C GLY A 185 -16.79 6.40 -10.64
N GLN A 186 -16.31 5.47 -11.46
CA GLN A 186 -14.97 5.49 -12.05
C GLN A 186 -15.00 5.15 -13.55
N ALA A 187 -14.00 5.60 -14.29
CA ALA A 187 -13.81 5.27 -15.69
C ALA A 187 -12.32 5.34 -16.06
N MET A 188 -11.84 4.39 -16.86
CA MET A 188 -10.47 4.42 -17.40
C MET A 188 -10.51 4.84 -18.87
N ILE A 189 -9.66 5.80 -19.25
CA ILE A 189 -9.60 6.35 -20.61
C ILE A 189 -8.15 6.40 -21.07
N LYS A 190 -7.87 5.85 -22.25
CA LYS A 190 -6.57 5.99 -22.91
C LYS A 190 -6.42 7.41 -23.45
N ALA A 191 -5.31 8.09 -23.14
CA ALA A 191 -5.11 9.44 -23.62
C ALA A 191 -4.92 9.49 -25.14
N ARG A 192 -5.75 10.29 -25.81
CA ARG A 192 -5.64 10.60 -27.24
C ARG A 192 -5.58 12.10 -27.42
N ARG A 193 -4.39 12.60 -27.75
CA ARG A 193 -4.13 14.02 -28.01
C ARG A 193 -4.90 14.50 -29.24
N ASP A 194 -5.21 15.80 -29.26
CA ASP A 194 -5.78 16.43 -30.43
C ASP A 194 -4.74 16.66 -31.54
N GLU A 195 -5.19 17.28 -32.64
CA GLU A 195 -4.36 17.59 -33.81
C GLU A 195 -3.21 18.56 -33.53
N PHE A 196 -3.29 19.34 -32.45
CA PHE A 196 -2.24 20.26 -32.00
C PHE A 196 -1.27 19.61 -31.01
N GLY A 197 -1.52 18.34 -30.64
CA GLY A 197 -0.72 17.61 -29.67
C GLY A 197 -1.11 17.89 -28.22
N ASP A 198 -2.22 18.61 -27.98
CA ASP A 198 -2.69 18.93 -26.65
C ASP A 198 -3.59 17.82 -26.09
N LEU A 199 -3.52 17.64 -24.76
CA LEU A 199 -4.43 16.78 -24.03
C LEU A 199 -5.37 17.65 -23.19
N GLY A 200 -6.34 18.26 -23.87
CA GLY A 200 -7.37 19.06 -23.24
C GLY A 200 -8.32 18.23 -22.38
N ILE A 201 -8.69 18.72 -21.20
CA ILE A 201 -9.77 18.16 -20.40
C ILE A 201 -10.85 19.20 -20.16
N ARG A 202 -12.11 18.80 -20.33
CA ARG A 202 -13.29 19.58 -19.97
C ARG A 202 -14.27 18.66 -19.25
N VAL A 203 -14.78 19.16 -18.14
CA VAL A 203 -15.79 18.46 -17.34
C VAL A 203 -17.06 19.27 -17.35
N PHE A 204 -18.18 18.61 -17.57
CA PHE A 204 -19.49 19.21 -17.58
C PHE A 204 -20.39 18.55 -16.54
N GLU A 205 -21.13 19.38 -15.84
CA GLU A 205 -22.20 18.99 -14.91
C GLU A 205 -23.54 19.26 -15.59
N GLN A 206 -24.47 18.30 -15.49
CA GLN A 206 -25.82 18.51 -16.01
C GLN A 206 -26.63 19.36 -15.02
N LYS A 207 -26.83 20.64 -15.34
CA LYS A 207 -27.64 21.55 -14.51
C LYS A 207 -28.85 22.05 -15.30
N GLY A 208 -29.99 21.41 -15.09
CA GLY A 208 -31.22 21.69 -15.84
C GLY A 208 -31.11 21.19 -17.30
N ARG A 209 -31.47 22.05 -18.27
CA ARG A 209 -31.55 21.67 -19.69
C ARG A 209 -30.21 21.70 -20.44
N ALA A 210 -29.22 22.45 -19.96
CA ALA A 210 -27.95 22.62 -20.66
C ALA A 210 -26.77 22.17 -19.78
N PRO A 211 -25.77 21.45 -20.33
CA PRO A 211 -24.57 21.08 -19.60
C PRO A 211 -23.75 22.33 -19.28
N ARG A 212 -23.37 22.49 -18.02
CA ARG A 212 -22.49 23.57 -17.56
C ARG A 212 -21.06 23.05 -17.48
N LYS A 213 -20.11 23.75 -18.11
CA LYS A 213 -18.68 23.46 -17.95
C LYS A 213 -18.24 23.86 -16.54
N VAL A 214 -17.72 22.90 -15.78
CA VAL A 214 -17.33 23.06 -14.37
C VAL A 214 -15.82 22.96 -14.15
N TYR A 215 -15.09 22.40 -15.11
CA TYR A 215 -13.63 22.36 -15.12
C TYR A 215 -13.11 22.34 -16.56
N SER A 216 -11.99 23.01 -16.81
CA SER A 216 -11.38 23.08 -18.14
C SER A 216 -9.90 23.42 -18.01
N THR A 217 -9.03 22.59 -18.58
CA THR A 217 -7.59 22.89 -18.66
C THR A 217 -6.93 22.02 -19.75
N ILE A 218 -5.64 22.23 -19.99
CA ILE A 218 -4.80 21.41 -20.86
C ILE A 218 -3.76 20.72 -19.99
N TRP A 219 -3.55 19.42 -20.21
CA TRP A 219 -2.59 18.63 -19.45
C TRP A 219 -1.38 18.24 -20.31
N ASN A 220 -0.21 18.21 -19.68
CA ASN A 220 0.96 17.59 -20.26
C ASN A 220 0.74 16.08 -20.38
N TYR A 221 0.96 15.54 -21.57
CA TYR A 221 0.87 14.11 -21.85
C TYR A 221 2.26 13.46 -21.75
N ASN A 222 2.33 12.34 -21.04
CA ASN A 222 3.50 11.46 -21.05
C ASN A 222 3.05 10.01 -21.26
N ALA A 223 3.44 9.42 -22.39
CA ALA A 223 3.08 8.06 -22.77
C ALA A 223 3.63 6.97 -21.81
N ARG A 224 4.64 7.29 -21.01
CA ARG A 224 5.25 6.40 -20.02
C ARG A 224 4.61 6.53 -18.63
N THR A 225 3.53 7.27 -18.51
CA THR A 225 2.86 7.49 -17.22
C THR A 225 1.47 6.91 -17.22
N ARG A 226 1.03 6.46 -16.05
CA ARG A 226 -0.36 6.15 -15.74
C ARG A 226 -0.83 7.13 -14.67
N THR A 227 -2.02 7.69 -14.84
CA THR A 227 -2.48 8.81 -13.99
C THR A 227 -3.81 8.53 -13.33
N LEU A 228 -3.85 8.54 -12.00
CA LEU A 228 -5.10 8.57 -11.25
C LEU A 228 -5.63 10.00 -11.21
N VAL A 229 -6.91 10.17 -11.51
CA VAL A 229 -7.59 11.48 -11.56
C VAL A 229 -8.81 11.47 -10.65
N PHE A 230 -8.82 12.39 -9.70
CA PHE A 230 -9.82 12.48 -8.65
C PHE A 230 -10.67 13.73 -8.87
N MET A 231 -11.99 13.56 -9.05
CA MET A 231 -12.97 14.64 -9.21
C MET A 231 -13.72 14.83 -7.90
N LEU A 232 -13.40 15.92 -7.19
CA LEU A 232 -13.97 16.27 -5.90
C LEU A 232 -15.05 17.35 -6.07
N PRO A 233 -16.24 17.20 -5.49
CA PRO A 233 -17.28 18.22 -5.57
C PRO A 233 -16.83 19.51 -4.85
N THR A 234 -17.21 20.65 -5.42
CA THR A 234 -17.06 21.99 -4.81
C THR A 234 -18.37 22.75 -5.01
N SER A 235 -18.55 23.87 -4.30
CA SER A 235 -19.77 24.69 -4.41
C SER A 235 -20.07 25.18 -5.84
N ASN A 236 -19.05 25.30 -6.69
CA ASN A 236 -19.16 25.89 -8.02
C ASN A 236 -18.76 24.94 -9.17
N GLY A 237 -18.52 23.66 -8.90
CA GLY A 237 -18.06 22.71 -9.90
C GLY A 237 -17.24 21.59 -9.28
N VAL A 238 -16.12 21.25 -9.92
CA VAL A 238 -15.25 20.16 -9.46
C VAL A 238 -13.81 20.62 -9.26
N LYS A 239 -13.19 20.17 -8.17
CA LYS A 239 -11.74 20.27 -7.96
C LYS A 239 -11.11 18.98 -8.47
N VAL A 240 -10.08 19.11 -9.30
CA VAL A 240 -9.36 17.96 -9.84
C VAL A 240 -8.03 17.79 -9.16
N ARG A 241 -7.74 16.57 -8.72
CA ARG A 241 -6.43 16.16 -8.20
C ARG A 241 -5.89 15.03 -9.07
N ARG A 242 -4.58 15.00 -9.26
CA ARG A 242 -3.90 14.00 -10.12
C ARG A 242 -2.73 13.38 -9.38
N ILE A 243 -2.58 12.07 -9.52
CA ILE A 243 -1.39 11.33 -9.11
C ILE A 243 -0.81 10.70 -10.36
N VAL A 244 0.41 11.09 -10.69
CA VAL A 244 1.14 10.59 -11.85
C VAL A 244 2.11 9.51 -11.37
N ASP A 245 2.00 8.33 -11.95
CA ASP A 245 2.96 7.26 -11.76
C ASP A 245 3.74 7.05 -13.07
N VAL A 246 5.06 7.14 -12.96
CA VAL A 246 5.95 6.87 -14.09
C VAL A 246 6.21 5.38 -14.10
N VAL A 247 5.84 4.71 -15.19
CA VAL A 247 6.15 3.31 -15.42
C VAL A 247 7.67 3.21 -15.59
N GLN A 248 8.36 2.88 -14.50
CA GLN A 248 9.76 2.49 -14.50
C GLN A 248 9.81 0.97 -14.45
N GLU A 249 10.87 0.37 -15.00
CA GLU A 249 11.20 -1.02 -14.70
C GLU A 249 11.41 -1.12 -13.20
N GLU A 250 10.50 -1.81 -12.52
CA GLU A 250 10.56 -1.91 -11.07
C GLU A 250 11.77 -2.77 -10.70
N LYS A 251 12.71 -2.19 -9.95
CA LYS A 251 13.61 -3.00 -9.13
C LYS A 251 12.73 -3.89 -8.26
N ALA A 252 13.09 -5.16 -8.11
CA ALA A 252 12.32 -6.12 -7.32
C ALA A 252 12.15 -5.62 -5.87
N LEU A 253 11.04 -4.90 -5.63
CA LEU A 253 10.75 -4.26 -4.37
C LEU A 253 10.11 -5.28 -3.45
N GLY A 254 10.69 -5.42 -2.25
CA GLY A 254 10.15 -6.34 -1.27
C GLY A 254 10.38 -7.80 -1.61
N LEU A 255 11.51 -8.15 -2.23
CA LEU A 255 12.04 -9.50 -2.12
C LEU A 255 12.75 -9.63 -0.77
N ARG A 256 12.39 -10.65 0.01
CA ARG A 256 13.13 -11.00 1.23
C ARG A 256 13.96 -12.26 0.98
N PRO A 257 15.12 -12.42 1.66
CA PRO A 257 15.79 -13.70 1.74
C PRO A 257 14.79 -14.77 2.17
N PRO A 258 14.84 -15.99 1.61
CA PRO A 258 13.98 -17.06 2.07
C PRO A 258 14.18 -17.25 3.57
N LYS A 259 13.09 -17.56 4.28
CA LYS A 259 13.20 -17.97 5.68
C LYS A 259 14.06 -19.24 5.70
N GLU A 260 15.17 -19.23 6.43
CA GLU A 260 15.87 -20.47 6.76
C GLU A 260 14.85 -21.38 7.43
N ASP A 261 14.40 -22.42 6.73
CA ASP A 261 13.53 -23.44 7.31
C ASP A 261 14.19 -23.91 8.60
N GLU A 262 13.50 -23.72 9.74
CA GLU A 262 13.92 -24.29 11.01
C GLU A 262 14.19 -25.78 10.77
N LYS A 263 15.49 -26.10 10.83
CA LYS A 263 16.10 -27.42 10.63
C LYS A 263 15.08 -28.54 10.84
N LYS A 264 14.75 -29.26 9.76
CA LYS A 264 14.30 -30.65 9.86
C LYS A 264 15.26 -31.36 10.82
N GLU A 265 14.80 -31.54 12.04
CA GLU A 265 15.53 -32.19 13.10
C GLU A 265 15.91 -33.57 12.58
N LYS A 266 17.22 -33.79 12.51
CA LYS A 266 17.85 -35.04 12.09
C LYS A 266 17.13 -36.20 12.76
N THR A 267 16.48 -37.06 11.98
CA THR A 267 16.20 -38.41 12.45
C THR A 267 17.57 -39.11 12.59
N PRO A 268 18.03 -39.47 13.80
CA PRO A 268 19.28 -40.21 13.92
C PRO A 268 19.09 -41.59 13.27
N PRO A 269 20.08 -42.12 12.54
CA PRO A 269 20.01 -43.48 12.06
C PRO A 269 19.95 -44.42 13.26
N SER A 270 18.83 -45.12 13.38
CA SER A 270 18.68 -46.26 14.28
C SER A 270 19.66 -47.36 13.84
N GLY A 271 20.75 -47.53 14.57
CA GLY A 271 21.40 -48.82 14.71
C GLY A 271 21.36 -49.22 16.19
N PRO A 272 21.54 -50.50 16.57
CA PRO A 272 21.79 -51.68 15.75
C PRO A 272 20.72 -52.79 15.97
N GLY A 273 20.49 -53.63 14.97
CA GLY A 273 19.69 -54.86 15.10
C GLY A 273 20.55 -56.07 14.76
N ASN A 274 20.65 -57.01 15.71
CA ASN A 274 21.46 -58.24 15.74
C ASN A 274 21.53 -59.06 14.45
#